data_AF-A0A7W1VEE9-F1
#
_entry.id   AF-A0A7W1VEE9-F1
#
_cell.length_a   1.000
_cell.length_b   1.000
_cell.length_c   1.000
_cell.angle_alpha   90.00
_cell.angle_beta   90.00
_cell.angle_gamma   90.00
#
_symmetry.space_group_name_H-M   'P 1'
#
loop_
_entity.id
_entity.type
_entity.pdbx_description
1 polymer ?
#
loop_
_entity_poly.entity_id
_entity_poly.type
_entity_poly.pdbx_seq_one_letter_code
_entity_poly.pdbx_strand_id
1 'polypeptide(L)' 'MSAVAVEVIVADAEVEKRAQEFEKFGIKPIDALHLASAEAGQAEYFCTCDDKLLRKAKAKSDLKVKAISPTELLEEITK' A
#
# COMPACT_ATOMS: atom_id res chain seq x y z
N MET A 1 11.89 3.52 17.06
CA MET A 1 11.22 4.30 16.00
C MET A 1 9.73 4.03 16.12
N SER A 2 8.92 4.99 16.55
CA SER A 2 7.48 4.78 16.74
C SER A 2 6.79 4.88 15.39
N ALA A 3 6.24 3.76 14.89
CA ALA A 3 5.38 3.76 13.70
C ALA A 3 4.00 4.32 14.09
N VAL A 4 3.91 5.64 14.23
CA VAL A 4 2.65 6.35 14.45
C VAL A 4 2.14 6.79 13.09
N ALA A 5 0.84 6.64 12.82
CA ALA A 5 0.22 7.22 11.65
C ALA A 5 0.37 8.76 11.75
N VAL A 6 1.19 9.34 10.87
CA VAL A 6 1.53 10.77 10.90
C VAL A 6 0.53 11.60 10.09
N GLU A 7 -0.15 10.97 9.12
CA GLU A 7 -1.01 11.65 8.16
C GLU A 7 -2.19 10.78 7.73
N VAL A 8 -3.35 11.40 7.53
CA VAL A 8 -4.56 10.74 7.02
C VAL A 8 -4.81 11.23 5.61
N ILE A 9 -4.70 10.32 4.64
CA ILE A 9 -4.96 10.63 3.22
C ILE A 9 -6.44 10.46 2.94
N VAL A 10 -7.09 11.55 2.50
CA VAL A 10 -8.47 11.52 2.02
C VAL A 10 -8.48 10.95 0.62
N ALA A 11 -9.41 10.04 0.33
CA ALA A 11 -9.63 9.55 -1.03
C ALA A 11 -10.20 10.68 -1.89
N ASP A 12 -9.35 11.31 -2.69
CA ASP A 12 -9.74 12.25 -3.73
C ASP A 12 -9.90 11.54 -5.10
N ALA A 13 -10.29 12.28 -6.12
CA ALA A 13 -10.49 11.74 -7.46
C ALA A 13 -9.22 11.10 -8.07
N GLU A 14 -8.03 11.52 -7.65
CA GLU A 14 -6.75 10.97 -8.13
C GLU A 14 -6.46 9.62 -7.46
N VAL A 15 -6.68 9.53 -6.15
CA VAL A 15 -6.64 8.28 -5.38
C VAL A 15 -7.66 7.28 -5.91
N GLU A 16 -8.90 7.70 -6.17
CA GLU A 16 -9.95 6.84 -6.71
C GLU A 16 -9.59 6.33 -8.11
N LYS A 17 -9.07 7.20 -8.99
CA LYS A 17 -8.63 6.79 -10.33
C LYS A 17 -7.52 5.75 -10.25
N ARG A 18 -6.56 5.94 -9.35
CA ARG A 18 -5.46 4.99 -9.15
C ARG A 18 -5.95 3.67 -8.54
N ALA A 19 -6.91 3.72 -7.62
CA ALA A 19 -7.56 2.52 -7.08
C ALA A 19 -8.25 1.71 -8.19
N GLN A 20 -8.93 2.36 -9.14
CA GLN A 20 -9.54 1.68 -10.29
C GLN A 20 -8.51 0.96 -11.18
N GLU A 21 -7.29 1.47 -11.29
CA GLU A 21 -6.20 0.78 -12.01
C GLU A 21 -5.75 -0.49 -11.28
N PHE A 22 -5.70 -0.45 -9.95
CA PHE A 22 -5.42 -1.62 -9.12
C PHE A 22 -6.56 -2.65 -9.17
N GLU A 23 -7.81 -2.21 -9.22
CA GLU A 23 -8.97 -3.09 -9.40
C GLU A 23 -8.91 -3.86 -10.72
N LYS A 24 -8.54 -3.19 -11.83
CA LYS A 24 -8.32 -3.84 -13.12
C LYS A 24 -7.20 -4.87 -13.09
N PHE A 25 -6.25 -4.71 -12.19
CA PHE A 25 -5.17 -5.68 -11.95
C PHE A 25 -5.61 -6.85 -11.04
N GLY A 26 -6.85 -6.84 -10.55
CA GLY A 26 -7.43 -7.90 -9.73
C GLY A 26 -7.23 -7.71 -8.22
N ILE A 27 -6.89 -6.50 -7.77
CA ILE A 27 -6.90 -6.13 -6.35
C ILE A 27 -8.35 -5.76 -5.96
N LYS A 28 -8.79 -6.07 -4.74
CA LYS A 28 -10.16 -5.75 -4.32
C LYS A 28 -10.34 -4.24 -4.16
N PRO A 29 -11.55 -3.68 -4.29
CA PRO A 29 -11.78 -2.24 -4.26
C PRO A 29 -11.23 -1.53 -3.02
N ILE A 30 -11.46 -2.08 -1.83
CA ILE A 30 -10.97 -1.50 -0.57
C ILE A 30 -9.45 -1.58 -0.48
N ASP A 31 -8.86 -2.72 -0.86
CA ASP A 31 -7.40 -2.91 -0.84
C ASP A 31 -6.70 -2.01 -1.87
N ALA A 32 -7.33 -1.82 -3.02
CA ALA A 32 -6.88 -0.92 -4.08
C ALA A 32 -6.88 0.53 -3.59
N LEU A 33 -7.91 0.94 -2.84
CA LEU A 33 -7.97 2.26 -2.23
C LEU A 33 -6.83 2.45 -1.21
N HIS A 34 -6.59 1.47 -0.34
CA HIS A 34 -5.48 1.55 0.62
C HIS A 34 -4.10 1.67 -0.06
N LEU A 35 -3.88 0.92 -1.14
CA LEU A 35 -2.63 1.02 -1.92
C LEU A 35 -2.50 2.38 -2.61
N ALA A 36 -3.57 2.89 -3.20
CA ALA A 36 -3.58 4.20 -3.85
C ALA A 36 -3.35 5.33 -2.83
N SER A 37 -3.97 5.25 -1.65
CA SER A 37 -3.74 6.19 -0.54
C SER A 37 -2.29 6.14 -0.05
N ALA A 38 -1.69 4.96 0.03
CA ALA A 38 -0.27 4.83 0.41
C ALA A 38 0.66 5.48 -0.64
N GLU A 39 0.37 5.32 -1.93
CA GLU A 39 1.11 6.01 -3.00
C GLU A 39 0.92 7.53 -2.94
N ALA A 40 -0.30 8.00 -2.71
CA ALA A 40 -0.61 9.43 -2.63
C ALA A 40 0.04 10.11 -1.42
N GLY A 41 0.07 9.43 -0.28
CA GLY A 41 0.80 9.87 0.92
C GLY A 41 2.31 9.66 0.84
N GLN A 42 2.85 9.26 -0.33
CA GLN A 42 4.27 9.01 -0.56
C GLN A 42 4.90 8.09 0.50
N ALA A 43 4.14 7.11 0.99
CA ALA A 43 4.60 6.21 2.02
C ALA A 43 5.73 5.32 1.50
N GLU A 44 6.79 5.16 2.28
CA GLU A 44 7.89 4.27 1.90
C GLU A 44 7.45 2.80 1.90
N TYR A 45 6.59 2.43 2.86
CA TYR A 45 6.13 1.06 3.06
C TYR A 45 4.61 0.98 3.15
N PHE A 46 4.03 -0.01 2.45
CA PHE A 46 2.65 -0.43 2.63
C PHE A 46 2.63 -1.75 3.40
N CYS A 47 2.32 -1.70 4.69
CA CYS A 47 2.30 -2.88 5.56
C CYS A 47 0.93 -3.56 5.54
N THR A 48 0.89 -4.86 5.20
CA THR A 48 -0.35 -5.65 5.26
C THR A 48 -0.12 -7.07 5.76
N CYS A 49 -1.10 -7.60 6.51
CA CYS A 49 -1.12 -8.99 6.96
C CYS A 49 -1.79 -9.94 5.96
N ASP A 50 -2.39 -9.44 4.87
CA ASP A 50 -3.03 -10.29 3.86
C ASP A 50 -2.00 -10.72 2.79
N ASP A 51 -1.58 -11.98 2.84
CA ASP A 51 -0.63 -12.56 1.89
C ASP A 51 -1.10 -12.49 0.43
N LYS A 52 -2.41 -12.58 0.19
CA LYS A 52 -2.97 -12.49 -1.17
C LYS A 52 -2.83 -11.08 -1.71
N LEU A 53 -3.08 -10.08 -0.87
CA LEU A 53 -2.85 -8.68 -1.22
C LEU A 53 -1.37 -8.39 -1.41
N LEU A 54 -0.54 -8.79 -0.46
CA LEU A 54 0.91 -8.59 -0.49
C LEU A 54 1.53 -9.15 -1.76
N ARG A 55 1.16 -10.38 -2.15
CA ARG A 55 1.65 -11.02 -3.37
C ARG A 55 1.22 -10.27 -4.64
N LYS A 56 -0.02 -9.78 -4.70
CA LYS A 56 -0.51 -8.99 -5.84
C LYS A 56 0.18 -7.62 -5.93
N ALA A 57 0.36 -6.96 -4.79
CA ALA A 57 1.06 -5.69 -4.70
C ALA A 57 2.54 -5.83 -5.13
N LYS A 58 3.26 -6.84 -4.60
CA LYS A 58 4.64 -7.16 -5.00
C LYS A 58 4.77 -7.55 -6.48
N ALA A 59 3.73 -8.13 -7.07
CA ALA A 59 3.72 -8.49 -8.50
C ALA A 59 3.50 -7.30 -9.43
N LYS A 60 3.09 -6.13 -8.91
CA LYS A 60 2.87 -4.93 -9.72
C LYS A 60 4.16 -4.10 -9.77
N SER A 61 4.75 -4.02 -10.96
CA SER A 61 6.02 -3.31 -11.19
C SER A 61 5.93 -1.79 -11.12
N ASP A 62 4.73 -1.22 -11.30
CA ASP A 62 4.48 0.22 -11.30
C ASP A 62 4.11 0.76 -9.91
N LEU A 63 4.19 -0.08 -8.86
CA LEU A 63 3.84 0.33 -7.51
C LEU A 63 4.94 1.24 -6.93
N LYS A 64 4.56 2.44 -6.51
CA LYS A 64 5.49 3.44 -5.94
C LYS A 64 5.81 3.22 -4.46
N VAL A 65 5.08 2.34 -3.79
CA VAL A 65 5.27 1.98 -2.37
C VAL A 65 5.79 0.55 -2.21
N LYS A 66 6.64 0.31 -1.21
CA LYS A 66 7.13 -1.04 -0.94
C LYS A 66 6.10 -1.83 -0.13
N ALA A 67 5.39 -2.74 -0.78
CA ALA A 67 4.47 -3.64 -0.09
C ALA A 67 5.24 -4.66 0.76
N ILE A 68 4.95 -4.71 2.07
CA ILE A 68 5.71 -5.47 3.06
C ILE A 68 4.77 -6.13 4.08
N SER A 69 5.16 -7.28 4.63
CA SER A 69 4.48 -7.87 5.79
C SER A 69 4.94 -7.22 7.10
N PRO A 70 4.17 -7.32 8.20
CA PRO A 70 4.60 -6.78 9.49
C PRO A 70 5.91 -7.37 9.99
N THR A 71 6.18 -8.65 9.70
CA THR A 71 7.44 -9.31 10.08
C THR A 71 8.61 -8.77 9.28
N GLU A 72 8.47 -8.62 7.96
CA GLU A 72 9.50 -8.01 7.12
C GLU A 72 9.74 -6.54 7.52
N LEU A 73 8.69 -5.80 7.89
CA LEU A 73 8.80 -4.42 8.36
C LEU A 73 9.62 -4.34 9.64
N LEU A 74 9.39 -5.24 10.60
CA LEU A 74 10.18 -5.30 11.84
C LEU A 74 11.66 -5.52 11.58
N GLU A 75 12.01 -6.36 10.60
CA GLU A 75 13.40 -6.60 10.22
C GLU A 75 14.05 -5.38 9.56
N GLU A 76 13.29 -4.60 8.78
CA GLU A 76 13.77 -3.37 8.13
C GLU A 76 13.98 -2.22 9.14
N ILE A 77 13.10 -2.05 10.12
CA ILE A 77 13.18 -0.95 11.09
C ILE A 77 14.12 -1.20 12.28
N THR A 78 14.52 -2.47 12.50
CA THR A 78 15.41 -2.86 13.61
C THR A 78 16.88 -2.94 13.17
N LYS A 79 17.16 -2.85 11.86
CA LYS A 79 18.51 -2.63 11.34
C LYS A 79 18.96 -1.19 11.58
#